data_AF-A0A821UHC2-F1
#
_entry.id   AF-A0A821UHC2-F1
#
_cell.length_a   1.000
_cell.length_b   1.000
_cell.length_c   1.000
_cell.angle_alpha   90.00
_cell.angle_beta   90.00
_cell.angle_gamma   90.00
#
_symmetry.space_group_name_H-M   'P 1'
#
loop_
_entity.id
_entity.type
_entity.pdbx_description
1 polymer ?
#
loop_
_entity_poly.entity_id
_entity_poly.type
_entity_poly.pdbx_seq_one_letter_code
_entity_poly.pdbx_strand_id
1 'polypeptide(L)'
;MPIVPFLIGVAGGPCSGKSTVCQKIVEDLQSTSDPDQSSLVTVIPMENFYKPKTAEQRDMALRGNYNLDHPDAFDEKLLYQTLQDLLRGKTVKIARYNTGKYEHVDGVLDTIEPVPVIIIEGILIFYFQEIR
;
A
#
# COMPACT_ATOMS: atom_id res chain seq x y z
N MET A 1 8.49 -25.45 -5.58
CA MET A 1 8.11 -24.97 -4.23
C MET A 1 7.24 -23.75 -4.41
N PRO A 2 6.19 -23.53 -3.59
CA PRO A 2 5.49 -22.25 -3.63
C PRO A 2 6.48 -21.13 -3.30
N ILE A 3 6.44 -20.05 -4.07
CA ILE A 3 7.27 -18.87 -3.83
C ILE A 3 6.75 -18.24 -2.54
N VAL A 4 7.63 -18.06 -1.56
CA VAL A 4 7.34 -17.24 -0.38
C VAL A 4 7.79 -15.83 -0.72
N PRO A 5 6.87 -14.85 -0.82
CA PRO A 5 7.25 -13.48 -1.16
C PRO A 5 8.20 -12.86 -0.15
N PHE A 6 9.15 -12.07 -0.62
CA PHE A 6 9.99 -11.23 0.20
C PHE A 6 9.31 -9.87 0.41
N LEU A 7 8.99 -9.53 1.66
CA LEU A 7 8.31 -8.28 2.02
C LEU A 7 9.32 -7.19 2.40
N ILE A 8 9.19 -6.01 1.78
CA ILE A 8 10.01 -4.82 2.03
C ILE A 8 9.09 -3.70 2.53
N GLY A 9 9.38 -3.17 3.72
CA GLY A 9 8.73 -1.96 4.22
C GLY A 9 9.55 -0.70 3.90
N VAL A 10 8.93 0.30 3.29
CA VAL A 10 9.55 1.60 3.00
C VAL A 10 8.83 2.69 3.79
N ALA A 11 9.49 3.22 4.81
CA ALA A 11 8.93 4.25 5.69
C ALA A 11 9.58 5.62 5.50
N GLY A 12 8.83 6.68 5.78
CA GLY A 12 9.32 8.07 5.67
C GLY A 12 8.19 9.08 5.52
N GLY A 13 8.46 10.34 5.88
CA GLY A 13 7.46 11.41 5.85
C GLY A 13 6.89 11.71 4.46
N PRO A 14 5.81 12.51 4.37
CA PRO A 14 5.31 13.01 3.09
C PRO A 14 6.43 13.69 2.28
N CYS A 15 6.39 13.55 0.95
CA CYS A 15 7.36 14.16 0.03
C CYS A 15 8.84 13.74 0.23
N SER A 16 9.14 12.72 1.04
CA SER A 16 10.52 12.25 1.24
C SER A 16 11.08 11.41 0.08
N GLY A 17 10.30 11.19 -0.99
CA GLY A 17 10.72 10.45 -2.18
C GLY A 17 10.48 8.94 -2.15
N LYS A 18 9.73 8.40 -1.17
CA LYS A 18 9.44 6.95 -1.05
C LYS A 18 8.88 6.35 -2.34
N SER A 19 7.79 6.90 -2.86
CA SER A 19 7.14 6.42 -4.09
C SER A 19 8.08 6.49 -5.29
N THR A 20 8.94 7.53 -5.37
CA THR A 20 9.97 7.65 -6.42
C THR A 20 11.02 6.55 -6.30
N VAL A 21 11.48 6.24 -5.09
CA VAL A 21 12.42 5.12 -4.86
C VAL A 21 11.78 3.79 -5.20
N CYS A 22 10.53 3.55 -4.78
CA CYS A 22 9.80 2.33 -5.09
C CYS A 22 9.61 2.16 -6.61
N GLN A 23 9.25 3.23 -7.32
CA GLN A 23 9.11 3.23 -8.77
C GLN A 23 10.43 2.86 -9.46
N LYS A 24 11.56 3.44 -9.05
CA LYS A 24 12.88 3.09 -9.60
C LYS A 24 13.24 1.63 -9.36
N ILE A 25 12.94 1.09 -8.17
CA ILE A 25 13.15 -0.34 -7.88
C ILE A 25 12.32 -1.21 -8.84
N VAL A 26 11.07 -0.82 -9.10
CA VAL A 26 10.20 -1.53 -10.05
C VAL A 26 10.78 -1.47 -11.47
N GLU A 27 11.17 -0.30 -11.94
CA GLU A 27 11.77 -0.09 -13.27
C GLU A 27 13.06 -0.93 -13.43
N ASP A 28 13.96 -0.89 -12.44
CA ASP A 28 15.21 -1.63 -12.45
C ASP A 28 14.96 -3.15 -12.49
N LEU A 29 14.06 -3.68 -11.64
CA LEU A 29 13.74 -5.11 -11.61
C LEU A 29 13.03 -5.57 -12.89
N GLN A 30 12.11 -4.78 -13.43
CA GLN A 30 11.44 -5.08 -14.69
C GLN A 30 12.43 -5.09 -15.86
N SER A 31 13.42 -4.20 -15.88
CA SER A 31 14.44 -4.17 -16.94
C SER A 31 15.33 -5.43 -16.99
N THR A 32 15.46 -6.13 -15.85
CA THR A 32 16.21 -7.39 -15.73
C THR A 32 15.37 -8.64 -16.00
N SER A 33 14.06 -8.47 -16.14
CA SER A 33 13.09 -9.56 -16.32
C SER A 33 12.86 -9.85 -17.81
N ASP A 34 12.52 -11.09 -18.14
CA ASP A 34 12.05 -11.44 -19.48
C ASP A 34 10.71 -10.69 -19.77
N PRO A 35 10.54 -10.02 -20.93
CA PRO A 35 9.29 -9.34 -21.27
C PRO A 35 8.04 -10.23 -21.21
N ASP A 36 8.20 -11.54 -21.37
CA ASP A 36 7.10 -12.51 -21.32
C ASP A 36 6.80 -13.02 -19.89
N GLN A 37 7.53 -12.55 -18.87
CA GLN A 37 7.32 -12.94 -17.47
C GLN A 37 6.41 -11.98 -16.70
N SER A 38 5.67 -12.56 -15.74
CA SER A 38 4.90 -11.83 -14.73
C SER A 38 5.78 -10.88 -13.92
N SER A 39 5.25 -9.71 -13.54
CA SER A 39 5.97 -8.72 -12.71
C SER A 39 6.58 -9.38 -11.48
N LEU A 40 7.89 -9.17 -11.25
CA LEU A 40 8.58 -9.74 -10.08
C LEU A 40 8.28 -8.98 -8.78
N VAL A 41 7.77 -7.75 -8.91
CA VAL A 41 7.58 -6.82 -7.80
C VAL A 41 6.21 -6.15 -7.88
N THR A 42 5.61 -5.93 -6.71
CA THR A 42 4.41 -5.12 -6.54
C THR A 42 4.62 -4.10 -5.45
N VAL A 43 4.07 -2.90 -5.63
CA VAL A 43 4.14 -1.79 -4.66
C VAL A 43 2.74 -1.50 -4.16
N ILE A 44 2.57 -1.51 -2.84
CA ILE A 44 1.32 -1.26 -2.15
C ILE A 44 1.47 0.03 -1.35
N PRO A 45 0.70 1.09 -1.67
CA PRO A 45 0.64 2.29 -0.84
C PRO A 45 -0.15 2.05 0.44
N MET A 46 0.37 2.50 1.58
CA MET A 46 -0.31 2.44 2.88
C MET A 46 -1.63 3.21 2.88
N GLU A 47 -1.75 4.23 2.04
CA GLU A 47 -2.94 5.08 1.90
C GLU A 47 -4.18 4.27 1.48
N ASN A 48 -4.01 3.13 0.80
CA ASN A 48 -5.13 2.24 0.48
C ASN A 48 -5.83 1.69 1.73
N PHE A 49 -5.13 1.68 2.86
CA PHE A 49 -5.63 1.21 4.15
C PHE A 49 -6.15 2.33 5.05
N TYR A 50 -6.39 3.54 4.54
CA TYR A 50 -7.19 4.51 5.29
C TYR A 50 -8.57 3.92 5.62
N LYS A 51 -9.11 4.26 6.79
CA LYS A 51 -10.51 3.98 7.09
C LYS A 51 -11.42 4.86 6.21
N PRO A 52 -12.61 4.36 5.82
CA PRO A 52 -13.63 5.18 5.18
C PRO A 52 -13.99 6.40 6.04
N LYS A 53 -14.19 7.55 5.40
CA LYS A 53 -14.51 8.81 6.07
C LYS A 53 -15.95 9.23 5.80
N THR A 54 -16.61 9.80 6.80
CA THR A 54 -17.91 10.47 6.59
C THR A 54 -17.74 11.71 5.71
N ALA A 55 -18.85 12.26 5.18
CA ALA A 55 -18.80 13.46 4.36
C ALA A 55 -18.15 14.65 5.11
N GLU A 56 -18.45 14.80 6.40
CA GLU A 56 -17.91 15.83 7.27
C GLU A 56 -16.40 15.67 7.47
N GLN A 57 -15.94 14.44 7.73
CA GLN A 57 -14.50 14.15 7.88
C GLN A 57 -13.73 14.41 6.57
N ARG A 58 -14.35 14.13 5.42
CA ARG A 58 -13.75 14.46 4.11
C ARG A 58 -13.64 15.96 3.90
N ASP A 59 -14.68 16.73 4.22
CA ASP A 59 -14.63 18.20 4.15
C ASP A 59 -13.56 18.78 5.09
N MET A 60 -13.42 18.23 6.30
CA MET A 60 -12.33 18.59 7.21
C MET A 60 -10.95 18.29 6.60
N ALA A 61 -10.76 17.13 5.99
CA ALA A 61 -9.51 16.74 5.34
C ALA A 61 -9.15 17.66 4.16
N LEU A 62 -10.13 18.01 3.31
CA LEU A 62 -9.95 18.95 2.21
C LEU A 62 -9.52 20.35 2.70
N ARG A 63 -9.96 20.75 3.90
CA ARG A 63 -9.59 22.02 4.54
C ARG A 63 -8.30 21.93 5.37
N GLY A 64 -7.65 20.76 5.43
CA GLY A 64 -6.46 20.52 6.25
C GLY A 64 -6.72 20.42 7.75
N ASN A 65 -7.98 20.27 8.17
CA ASN A 65 -8.41 20.20 9.57
C ASN A 65 -8.65 18.76 10.05
N TYR A 66 -8.09 17.77 9.36
CA TYR A 66 -8.17 16.36 9.73
C TYR A 66 -6.77 15.76 9.75
N ASN A 67 -6.39 15.12 10.86
CA ASN A 67 -5.08 14.49 10.98
C ASN A 67 -5.08 13.11 10.30
N LEU A 68 -4.55 13.06 9.08
CA LEU A 68 -4.37 11.82 8.32
C LEU A 68 -3.16 11.01 8.79
N ASP A 69 -2.24 11.65 9.53
CA ASP A 69 -1.00 11.03 9.98
C ASP A 69 -1.15 10.37 11.37
N HIS A 70 -2.37 10.36 11.93
CA HIS A 70 -2.65 9.63 13.16
C HIS A 70 -2.83 8.13 12.85
N PRO A 71 -2.28 7.22 13.66
CA PRO A 71 -2.46 5.77 13.48
C PRO A 71 -3.93 5.33 13.33
N ASP A 72 -4.84 5.97 14.06
CA ASP A 72 -6.29 5.67 13.98
C ASP A 72 -6.91 5.94 12.61
N ALA A 73 -6.26 6.74 11.75
CA ALA A 73 -6.72 6.95 10.39
C ALA A 73 -6.63 5.68 9.54
N PHE A 74 -5.80 4.70 9.93
CA PHE A 74 -5.57 3.46 9.19
C PHE A 74 -6.35 2.28 9.76
N ASP A 75 -6.79 1.40 8.88
CA ASP A 75 -7.30 0.06 9.20
C ASP A 75 -6.11 -0.91 9.30
N GLU A 76 -5.49 -0.93 10.48
CA GLU A 76 -4.37 -1.81 10.82
C GLU A 76 -4.70 -3.30 10.58
N LYS A 77 -5.93 -3.72 10.89
CA LYS A 77 -6.35 -5.11 10.73
C LYS A 77 -6.39 -5.50 9.26
N LEU A 78 -6.94 -4.64 8.41
CA LEU A 78 -6.96 -4.85 6.97
C LEU A 78 -5.55 -4.87 6.39
N LEU A 79 -4.68 -3.96 6.82
CA LEU A 79 -3.26 -3.94 6.43
C LEU A 79 -2.56 -5.24 6.79
N TYR A 80 -2.61 -5.65 8.06
CA TYR A 80 -2.00 -6.88 8.53
C TYR A 80 -2.50 -8.11 7.78
N GLN A 81 -3.83 -8.26 7.67
CA GLN A 81 -4.43 -9.40 6.99
C GLN A 81 -4.05 -9.46 5.51
N THR A 82 -4.00 -8.32 4.84
CA THR A 82 -3.61 -8.21 3.44
C THR A 82 -2.17 -8.69 3.22
N LEU A 83 -1.23 -8.23 4.04
CA LEU A 83 0.17 -8.64 3.95
C LEU A 83 0.34 -10.14 4.26
N GLN A 84 -0.37 -10.65 5.28
CA GLN A 84 -0.34 -12.07 5.63
C GLN A 84 -0.90 -12.98 4.52
N ASP A 85 -2.00 -12.57 3.88
CA ASP A 85 -2.58 -13.35 2.78
C ASP A 85 -1.67 -13.36 1.56
N LEU A 86 -1.05 -12.23 1.22
CA LEU A 86 -0.06 -12.16 0.15
C LEU A 86 1.17 -13.03 0.45
N LEU A 87 1.72 -12.98 1.67
CA LEU A 87 2.85 -13.83 2.10
C LEU A 87 2.52 -15.33 2.06
N ARG A 88 1.24 -15.70 2.13
CA ARG A 88 0.75 -17.08 1.99
C ARG A 88 0.41 -17.45 0.55
N GLY A 89 0.73 -16.60 -0.42
CA GLY A 89 0.46 -16.85 -1.83
C GLY A 89 -1.01 -16.70 -2.21
N LYS A 90 -1.78 -15.88 -1.49
CA LYS A 90 -3.17 -15.60 -1.84
C LYS A 90 -3.30 -14.26 -2.55
N THR A 91 -4.08 -14.23 -3.63
CA THR A 91 -4.51 -13.00 -4.28
C THR A 91 -5.46 -12.23 -3.38
N VAL A 92 -5.25 -10.92 -3.28
CA VAL A 92 -6.08 -10.00 -2.49
C VAL A 92 -6.73 -8.95 -3.38
N LYS A 93 -7.85 -8.38 -2.91
CA LYS A 93 -8.50 -7.24 -3.54
C LYS A 93 -8.52 -6.09 -2.56
N ILE A 94 -7.98 -4.94 -2.95
CA ILE A 94 -7.91 -3.75 -2.10
C ILE A 94 -8.62 -2.58 -2.77
N ALA A 95 -9.37 -1.79 -2.00
CA ALA A 95 -10.00 -0.59 -2.52
C ALA A 95 -8.93 0.47 -2.82
N ARG A 96 -8.98 1.04 -4.03
CA ARG A 96 -8.05 2.10 -4.42
C ARG A 96 -8.39 3.39 -3.68
N TYR A 97 -7.41 4.00 -3.03
CA TYR A 97 -7.60 5.30 -2.38
C TYR A 97 -7.20 6.47 -3.31
N ASN A 98 -8.03 7.50 -3.37
CA ASN A 98 -7.74 8.74 -4.06
C ASN A 98 -7.31 9.81 -3.06
N THR A 99 -6.01 10.07 -2.98
CA THR A 99 -5.43 11.07 -2.08
C THR A 99 -5.88 12.49 -2.40
N GLY A 100 -6.21 12.81 -3.66
CA GLY A 100 -6.72 14.12 -4.05
C GLY A 100 -8.17 14.39 -3.61
N LYS A 101 -8.94 13.34 -3.31
CA LYS A 101 -10.33 13.44 -2.83
C LYS A 101 -10.51 12.97 -1.38
N TYR A 102 -9.47 12.43 -0.76
CA TYR A 102 -9.49 11.83 0.57
C TYR A 102 -10.55 10.73 0.76
N GLU A 103 -10.81 9.94 -0.28
CA GLU A 103 -11.79 8.86 -0.30
C GLU A 103 -11.35 7.68 -1.16
N HIS A 104 -11.91 6.49 -0.89
CA HIS A 104 -11.78 5.35 -1.78
C HIS A 104 -12.59 5.57 -3.05
N VAL A 105 -12.08 5.05 -4.16
CA VAL A 105 -12.78 5.13 -5.44
C VAL A 105 -13.87 4.07 -5.47
N ASP A 106 -15.12 4.50 -5.47
CA ASP A 106 -16.29 3.61 -5.42
C ASP A 106 -16.25 2.52 -6.50
N GLY A 107 -16.37 1.26 -6.06
CA GLY A 107 -16.40 0.09 -6.93
C GLY A 107 -15.06 -0.30 -7.57
N VAL A 108 -13.97 0.44 -7.32
CA VAL A 108 -12.65 0.15 -7.89
C VAL A 108 -11.80 -0.61 -6.88
N LEU A 109 -11.61 -1.90 -7.18
CA LEU A 109 -10.73 -2.79 -6.42
C LEU A 109 -9.52 -3.17 -7.27
N ASP A 110 -8.34 -2.93 -6.72
CA ASP A 110 -7.08 -3.40 -7.27
C ASP A 110 -6.87 -4.86 -6.86
N THR A 111 -6.63 -5.73 -7.85
CA THR A 111 -6.28 -7.13 -7.61
C THR A 111 -4.76 -7.23 -7.51
N ILE A 112 -4.27 -7.67 -6.35
CA ILE A 112 -2.84 -7.83 -6.10
C ILE A 112 -2.57 -9.33 -6.02
N GLU A 113 -1.83 -9.83 -7.00
CA GLU A 113 -1.33 -11.19 -7.01
C GLU A 113 -0.06 -11.31 -6.16
N PRO A 114 0.17 -12.46 -5.51
CA PRO A 114 1.41 -12.73 -4.81
C PRO A 114 2.55 -12.85 -5.83
N VAL A 115 3.50 -11.92 -5.77
CA VAL A 115 4.70 -11.91 -6.60
C VAL A 115 5.94 -12.10 -5.72
N PRO A 116 7.12 -12.43 -6.29
CA PRO A 116 8.33 -12.69 -5.50
C PRO A 116 8.72 -11.58 -4.53
N VAL A 117 8.51 -10.31 -4.88
CA VAL A 117 8.85 -9.15 -4.02
C VAL A 117 7.61 -8.28 -3.80
N ILE A 118 7.29 -8.01 -2.54
CA ILE A 118 6.19 -7.12 -2.16
C ILE A 118 6.79 -5.93 -1.44
N ILE A 119 6.50 -4.73 -1.92
CA ILE A 119 6.90 -3.48 -1.29
C ILE A 119 5.66 -2.83 -0.70
N ILE A 120 5.67 -2.53 0.60
CA ILE A 120 4.65 -1.72 1.26
C ILE A 120 5.30 -0.38 1.66
N GLU A 121 4.75 0.73 1.19
CA GLU A 121 5.31 2.06 1.44
C GLU A 121 4.32 2.99 2.15
N GLY A 122 4.79 3.79 3.10
CA GLY A 122 3.92 4.67 3.86
C GLY A 122 4.59 5.40 5.02
N ILE A 123 3.88 6.34 5.61
CA ILE A 123 4.40 7.18 6.71
C ILE A 123 4.52 6.43 8.05
N LEU A 124 3.73 5.36 8.25
CA LEU A 124 3.60 4.67 9.53
C LEU A 124 3.79 3.15 9.42
N ILE A 125 4.47 2.65 8.38
CA ILE A 125 4.65 1.20 8.16
C ILE A 125 5.23 0.48 9.38
N PHE A 126 6.19 1.10 10.07
CA PHE A 126 6.80 0.51 11.26
C PHE A 126 6.17 0.98 12.58
N TYR A 127 5.04 1.69 12.54
CA TYR A 127 4.33 2.10 13.76
C TYR A 127 3.69 0.89 14.44
N PHE A 128 2.88 0.12 13.70
CA PHE A 128 2.14 -1.04 14.18
C PHE A 128 3.07 -2.22 14.46
N GLN A 129 3.02 -2.80 15.65
CA GLN A 129 3.98 -3.81 16.08
C GLN A 129 3.86 -5.10 15.27
N GLU A 130 2.65 -5.46 14.89
CA GLU A 130 2.30 -6.65 14.12
C GLU A 130 2.77 -6.59 12.66
N ILE A 131 3.11 -5.39 12.18
CA ILE A 131 3.63 -5.14 10.82
C ILE A 131 5.17 -5.17 10.78
N ARG A 132 5.85 -5.01 11.93
CA ARG A 132 7.32 -5.06 12.04
C ARG A 132 7.84 -6.49 11.94
#